data_AF-A0A2E1KFD0-F1
#
_entry.id   AF-A0A2E1KFD0-F1
#
_cell.length_a   1.000
_cell.length_b   1.000
_cell.length_c   1.000
_cell.angle_alpha   90.00
_cell.angle_beta   90.00
_cell.angle_gamma   90.00
#
_symmetry.space_group_name_H-M   'P 1'
#
loop_
_entity.id
_entity.type
_entity.pdbx_description
1 polymer ?
#
loop_
_entity_poly.entity_id
_entity_poly.type
_entity_poly.pdbx_seq_one_letter_code
_entity_poly.pdbx_strand_id
1 'polypeptide(L)'
;MPLRDFALISIWSLWIGGLTFYALVVVPIGGALVGETQQGFITQQVTQWLNGIGTAALLMLAWRATTQPSTGQWLNLGLLAVIQVALIGIHLQLTPMLDAQAIEVLAPERFYQVHRVYLLLTTAQWALGWRHLWLVIKQPVR
;
A
#
# COMPACT_ATOMS: atom_id res chain seq x y z
N MET A 1 -7.45 1.32 25.70
CA MET A 1 -6.89 0.34 24.73
C MET A 1 -5.54 -0.11 25.24
N PRO A 2 -5.21 -1.40 25.21
CA PRO A 2 -3.84 -1.85 25.49
C PRO A 2 -2.88 -1.28 24.44
N LEU A 3 -1.62 -1.00 24.83
CA LEU A 3 -0.61 -0.36 23.99
C LEU A 3 -0.44 -1.02 22.61
N ARG A 4 -0.54 -2.36 22.55
CA ARG A 4 -0.47 -3.14 21.33
C ARG A 4 -1.56 -2.77 20.31
N ASP A 5 -2.80 -2.67 20.76
CA ASP A 5 -3.93 -2.40 19.86
C ASP A 5 -3.89 -0.94 19.38
N PHE A 6 -3.46 -0.01 20.25
CA PHE A 6 -3.19 1.37 19.86
C PHE A 6 -2.10 1.47 18.78
N ALA A 7 -0.97 0.78 18.98
CA ALA A 7 0.13 0.79 18.03
C ALA A 7 -0.26 0.13 16.69
N LEU A 8 -1.10 -0.92 16.73
CA LEU A 8 -1.64 -1.57 15.53
C LEU A 8 -2.55 -0.63 14.73
N ILE A 9 -3.49 0.03 15.40
CA ILE A 9 -4.38 1.00 14.75
C ILE A 9 -3.56 2.16 14.19
N SER A 10 -2.52 2.60 14.89
CA SER A 10 -1.61 3.66 14.43
C SER A 10 -0.87 3.27 13.16
N ILE A 11 -0.23 2.10 13.11
CA ILE A 11 0.51 1.66 11.92
C ILE A 11 -0.43 1.34 10.75
N TRP A 12 -1.61 0.79 11.02
CA TRP A 12 -2.64 0.58 10.00
C TRP A 12 -3.14 1.91 9.43
N SER A 13 -3.35 2.92 10.29
CA SER A 13 -3.79 4.26 9.86
C SER A 13 -2.70 4.96 9.04
N LEU A 14 -1.44 4.81 9.44
CA LEU A 14 -0.32 5.32 8.65
C LEU A 14 -0.26 4.66 7.26
N TRP A 15 -0.49 3.34 7.19
CA TRP A 15 -0.46 2.61 5.93
C TRP A 15 -1.66 2.90 5.02
N ILE A 16 -2.87 2.50 5.44
CA ILE A 16 -4.09 2.59 4.61
C ILE A 16 -4.60 4.03 4.56
N GLY A 17 -4.53 4.76 5.68
CA GLY A 17 -4.88 6.18 5.70
C GLY A 17 -3.89 7.01 4.90
N GLY A 18 -2.58 6.76 5.04
CA GLY A 18 -1.54 7.40 4.23
C GLY A 18 -1.71 7.14 2.74
N LEU A 19 -1.93 5.88 2.34
CA LEU A 19 -2.26 5.51 0.95
C LEU A 19 -3.50 6.27 0.44
N THR A 20 -4.57 6.29 1.22
CA THR A 20 -5.85 6.93 0.84
C THR A 20 -5.66 8.43 0.65
N PHE A 21 -5.02 9.10 1.61
CA PHE A 21 -4.77 10.53 1.54
C PHE A 21 -3.85 10.88 0.36
N TYR A 22 -2.78 10.11 0.17
CA TYR A 22 -1.86 10.34 -0.93
C TYR A 22 -2.54 10.20 -2.29
N ALA A 23 -3.25 9.09 -2.51
CA ALA A 23 -3.88 8.80 -3.80
C ALA A 23 -5.02 9.77 -4.15
N LEU A 24 -5.84 10.17 -3.17
CA LEU A 24 -7.03 10.99 -3.42
C LEU A 24 -6.79 12.49 -3.31
N VAL A 25 -5.77 12.92 -2.58
CA VAL A 25 -5.52 14.35 -2.31
C VAL A 25 -4.19 14.79 -2.91
N VAL A 26 -3.09 14.11 -2.54
CA VAL A 26 -1.75 14.56 -2.91
C VAL A 26 -1.48 14.38 -4.41
N VAL A 27 -1.82 13.22 -4.98
CA VAL A 27 -1.59 12.94 -6.41
C VAL A 27 -2.33 13.92 -7.32
N PRO A 28 -3.65 14.16 -7.18
CA PRO A 28 -4.36 15.09 -8.06
C PRO A 28 -3.87 16.54 -7.92
N ILE A 29 -3.62 17.01 -6.70
CA ILE A 29 -3.11 18.37 -6.45
C ILE A 29 -1.70 18.52 -7.03
N GLY A 30 -0.83 17.54 -6.80
CA GLY A 30 0.53 17.53 -7.34
C GLY A 30 0.54 17.51 -8.86
N GLY A 31 -0.27 16.65 -9.49
CA GLY A 31 -0.41 16.61 -10.95
C GLY A 31 -0.83 17.95 -11.54
N ALA A 32 -1.77 18.65 -10.90
CA ALA A 32 -2.22 19.97 -11.32
C ALA A 32 -1.16 21.09 -11.14
N LEU A 33 -0.29 20.99 -10.12
CA LEU A 33 0.69 22.03 -9.80
C LEU A 33 2.04 21.84 -10.49
N VAL A 34 2.53 20.59 -10.59
CA VAL A 34 3.88 20.29 -11.10
C VAL A 34 3.87 19.47 -12.39
N GLY A 35 2.71 19.02 -12.85
CA GLY A 35 2.56 18.14 -14.01
C GLY A 35 2.48 16.66 -13.64
N GLU A 36 1.73 15.89 -14.43
CA GLU A 36 1.49 14.45 -14.19
C GLU A 36 2.78 13.63 -14.16
N THR A 37 3.72 13.92 -15.05
CA THR A 37 5.00 13.19 -15.13
C THR A 37 5.83 13.41 -13.87
N GLN A 38 6.05 14.67 -13.48
CA GLN A 38 6.80 15.04 -12.27
C GLN A 38 6.16 14.46 -11.03
N GLN A 39 4.83 14.54 -10.91
CA GLN A 39 4.09 13.92 -9.83
C GLN A 39 4.25 12.39 -9.81
N GLY A 40 4.35 11.75 -10.98
CA GLY A 40 4.67 10.33 -11.11
C GLY A 40 6.03 9.96 -10.49
N PHE A 41 7.06 10.78 -10.67
CA PHE A 41 8.37 10.58 -10.04
C PHE A 41 8.35 10.79 -8.52
N ILE A 42 7.56 11.76 -8.03
CA ILE A 42 7.32 11.90 -6.59
C ILE A 42 6.60 10.66 -6.06
N THR A 43 5.59 10.18 -6.78
CA THR A 43 4.82 8.99 -6.43
C THR A 43 5.69 7.74 -6.39
N GLN A 44 6.67 7.61 -7.31
CA GLN A 44 7.63 6.51 -7.31
C GLN A 44 8.41 6.43 -6.00
N GLN A 45 8.88 7.59 -5.48
CA GLN A 45 9.63 7.66 -4.22
C GLN A 45 8.74 7.40 -3.01
N VAL A 46 7.55 8.01 -2.97
CA VAL A 46 6.58 7.80 -1.88
C VAL A 46 6.14 6.34 -1.81
N THR A 47 6.01 5.67 -2.95
CA THR A 47 5.62 4.27 -3.03
C THR A 47 6.63 3.35 -2.35
N GLN A 48 7.93 3.65 -2.40
CA GLN A 48 8.94 2.89 -1.66
C GLN A 48 8.68 2.93 -0.15
N TRP A 49 8.37 4.11 0.38
CA TRP A 49 8.00 4.28 1.79
C TRP A 49 6.69 3.58 2.12
N LEU A 50 5.65 3.71 1.28
CA LEU A 50 4.37 3.04 1.48
C LEU A 50 4.51 1.52 1.50
N ASN A 51 5.36 0.93 0.64
CA ASN A 51 5.65 -0.50 0.65
C ASN A 51 6.38 -0.94 1.93
N GLY A 52 7.33 -0.12 2.42
CA GLY A 52 8.01 -0.37 3.69
C GLY A 52 7.05 -0.34 4.88
N ILE A 53 6.22 0.71 4.96
CA ILE A 53 5.18 0.87 5.99
C ILE A 53 4.16 -0.28 5.91
N GLY A 54 3.72 -0.65 4.71
CA GLY A 54 2.77 -1.74 4.50
C GLY A 54 3.32 -3.09 4.95
N THR A 55 4.60 -3.34 4.67
CA THR A 55 5.30 -4.55 5.16
C THR A 55 5.34 -4.58 6.69
N ALA A 56 5.73 -3.46 7.32
CA ALA A 56 5.75 -3.35 8.78
C ALA A 56 4.35 -3.53 9.40
N ALA A 57 3.32 -2.94 8.79
CA ALA A 57 1.93 -3.09 9.20
C ALA A 57 1.48 -4.56 9.12
N LEU A 58 1.80 -5.27 8.02
CA LEU A 58 1.45 -6.69 7.87
C LEU A 58 2.12 -7.59 8.91
N LEU A 59 3.39 -7.35 9.22
CA LEU A 59 4.09 -8.09 10.28
C LEU A 59 3.41 -7.89 11.64
N MET A 60 3.01 -6.65 11.95
CA MET A 60 2.32 -6.33 13.19
C MET A 60 0.91 -6.94 13.27
N LEU A 61 0.17 -6.93 12.16
CA LEU A 61 -1.14 -7.58 12.05
C LEU A 61 -1.02 -9.11 12.20
N ALA A 62 0.00 -9.72 11.57
CA ALA A 62 0.29 -11.14 11.72
C ALA A 62 0.63 -11.51 13.18
N TRP A 63 1.44 -10.70 13.85
CA TRP A 63 1.74 -10.87 15.28
C TRP A 63 0.47 -10.80 16.15
N ARG A 64 -0.46 -9.88 15.86
CA ARG A 64 -1.75 -9.88 16.57
C ARG A 64 -2.53 -11.17 16.32
N ALA A 65 -2.61 -11.61 15.07
CA ALA A 65 -3.37 -12.79 14.66
C ALA A 65 -2.86 -14.11 15.28
N THR A 66 -1.59 -14.19 15.70
CA THR A 66 -1.10 -15.36 16.47
C THR A 66 -1.66 -15.42 17.89
N THR A 67 -1.95 -14.27 18.50
CA THR A 67 -2.52 -14.21 19.87
C THR A 67 -4.03 -14.40 19.90
N GLN A 68 -4.72 -14.05 18.82
CA GLN A 68 -6.19 -14.16 18.69
C GLN A 68 -6.54 -14.72 17.31
N PRO A 69 -6.30 -16.02 17.07
CA PRO A 69 -6.41 -16.61 15.74
C PRO A 69 -7.85 -16.59 15.23
N SER A 70 -8.00 -16.18 13.98
CA SER A 70 -9.24 -16.30 13.23
C SER A 70 -8.93 -16.65 11.79
N THR A 71 -9.56 -17.72 11.29
CA THR A 71 -9.40 -18.19 9.91
C THR A 71 -9.64 -17.07 8.89
N GLY A 72 -10.65 -16.23 9.14
CA GLY A 72 -10.95 -15.08 8.27
C GLY A 72 -9.86 -14.01 8.26
N GLN A 73 -9.22 -13.74 9.41
CA GLN A 73 -8.10 -12.80 9.49
C GLN A 73 -6.86 -13.37 8.81
N TRP A 74 -6.52 -14.64 9.03
CA TRP A 74 -5.38 -15.29 8.39
C TRP A 74 -5.51 -15.37 6.87
N LEU A 75 -6.70 -15.72 6.36
CA LEU A 75 -6.96 -15.71 4.91
C LEU A 75 -6.77 -14.31 4.32
N ASN A 76 -7.34 -13.27 4.97
CA ASN A 76 -7.20 -11.90 4.50
C ASN A 76 -5.75 -11.39 4.59
N LEU A 77 -5.01 -11.76 5.63
CA LEU A 77 -3.58 -11.44 5.77
C LEU A 77 -2.74 -12.13 4.69
N GLY A 78 -3.02 -13.40 4.39
CA GLY A 78 -2.35 -14.12 3.30
C GLY A 78 -2.55 -13.41 1.97
N LEU A 79 -3.79 -13.00 1.65
CA LEU A 79 -4.08 -12.24 0.43
C LEU A 79 -3.35 -10.89 0.40
N LEU A 80 -3.37 -10.13 1.51
CA LEU A 80 -2.65 -8.86 1.60
C LEU A 80 -1.13 -9.05 1.45
N ALA A 81 -0.56 -10.11 2.02
CA ALA A 81 0.86 -10.41 1.92
C ALA A 81 1.26 -10.76 0.49
N VAL A 82 0.47 -11.59 -0.21
CA VAL A 82 0.69 -11.90 -1.62
C VAL A 82 0.64 -10.64 -2.48
N ILE A 83 -0.36 -9.78 -2.27
CA ILE A 83 -0.46 -8.51 -2.99
C ILE A 83 0.71 -7.58 -2.67
N GLN A 84 1.12 -7.48 -1.39
CA GLN A 84 2.27 -6.65 -1.00
C GLN A 84 3.57 -7.10 -1.67
N VAL A 85 3.81 -8.41 -1.75
CA VAL A 85 4.98 -8.97 -2.46
C VAL A 85 4.88 -8.67 -3.96
N ALA A 86 3.71 -8.84 -4.56
CA ALA A 86 3.49 -8.52 -5.97
C ALA A 86 3.73 -7.03 -6.27
N LEU A 87 3.24 -6.12 -5.41
CA LEU A 87 3.46 -4.67 -5.55
C LEU A 87 4.95 -4.32 -5.45
N ILE A 88 5.69 -4.88 -4.49
CA ILE A 88 7.14 -4.69 -4.40
C ILE A 88 7.82 -5.17 -5.68
N GLY A 89 7.49 -6.38 -6.15
CA GLY A 89 8.04 -6.93 -7.39
C GLY A 89 7.75 -6.08 -8.63
N ILE A 90 6.54 -5.54 -8.74
CA ILE A 90 6.15 -4.67 -9.85
C ILE A 90 6.84 -3.30 -9.74
N HIS A 91 6.99 -2.74 -8.54
CA HIS A 91 7.70 -1.48 -8.32
C HIS A 91 9.18 -1.57 -8.74
N LEU A 92 9.83 -2.70 -8.45
CA LEU A 92 11.19 -2.99 -8.91
C LEU A 92 11.27 -3.11 -10.45
N GLN A 93 10.19 -3.53 -11.12
CA GLN A 93 10.13 -3.55 -12.59
C GLN A 93 9.87 -2.16 -13.18
N LEU A 94 9.05 -1.34 -12.55
CA LEU A 94 8.69 0.00 -13.02
C LEU A 94 9.85 1.00 -12.88
N THR A 95 10.60 0.93 -11.79
CA THR A 95 11.70 1.86 -11.48
C THR A 95 12.74 2.00 -12.62
N PRO A 96 13.28 0.93 -13.22
CA PRO A 96 14.24 1.05 -14.32
C PRO A 96 13.64 1.56 -15.64
N MET A 97 12.31 1.68 -15.74
CA MET A 97 11.63 2.27 -16.90
C MET A 97 11.53 3.80 -16.79
N LEU A 98 12.03 4.39 -15.70
CA LEU A 98 11.96 5.82 -15.39
C LEU A 98 13.38 6.40 -15.33
N ASP A 99 13.61 7.50 -16.05
CA ASP A 99 14.81 8.31 -15.92
C ASP A 99 14.51 9.52 -15.03
N ALA A 100 14.99 9.48 -13.80
CA ALA A 100 14.77 10.55 -12.82
C ALA A 100 15.58 11.82 -13.09
N GLN A 101 16.66 11.75 -13.88
CA GLN A 101 17.43 12.93 -14.25
C GLN A 101 16.75 13.68 -15.39
N ALA A 102 16.28 12.96 -16.40
CA ALA A 102 15.56 13.54 -17.52
C ALA A 102 14.07 13.81 -17.21
N ILE A 103 13.52 13.20 -16.14
CA ILE A 103 12.08 13.18 -15.85
C ILE A 103 11.31 12.56 -17.05
N GLU A 104 11.82 11.44 -17.56
CA GLU A 104 11.29 10.77 -18.74
C GLU A 104 10.93 9.30 -18.48
N VAL A 105 9.91 8.83 -19.22
CA VAL A 105 9.51 7.42 -19.21
C VAL A 105 10.17 6.73 -20.41
N LEU A 106 11.14 5.86 -20.17
CA LEU A 106 11.97 5.25 -21.21
C LEU A 106 11.21 4.27 -22.11
N ALA A 107 10.17 3.61 -21.59
CA ALA A 107 9.33 2.65 -22.32
C ALA A 107 7.84 2.87 -22.02
N PRO A 108 7.21 3.93 -22.56
CA PRO A 108 5.88 4.39 -22.15
C PRO A 108 4.80 3.31 -22.22
N GLU A 109 4.69 2.59 -23.33
CA GLU A 109 3.65 1.57 -23.52
C GLU A 109 3.72 0.46 -22.47
N ARG A 110 4.92 -0.11 -22.27
CA ARG A 110 5.16 -1.15 -21.27
C ARG A 110 4.99 -0.61 -19.85
N PHE A 111 5.45 0.62 -19.60
CA PHE A 111 5.28 1.28 -18.32
C PHE A 111 3.80 1.41 -17.95
N TYR A 112 2.96 1.94 -18.85
CA TYR A 112 1.52 2.12 -18.57
C TYR A 112 0.79 0.80 -18.37
N GLN A 113 1.14 -0.26 -19.12
CA GLN A 113 0.55 -1.59 -18.92
C GLN A 113 0.85 -2.14 -17.53
N VAL A 114 2.13 -2.11 -17.13
CA VAL A 114 2.57 -2.61 -15.82
C VAL A 114 2.06 -1.72 -14.68
N HIS A 115 2.05 -0.41 -14.88
CA HIS A 115 1.53 0.56 -13.93
C HIS A 115 0.02 0.39 -13.70
N ARG A 116 -0.76 0.07 -14.74
CA ARG A 116 -2.19 -0.23 -14.59
C ARG A 116 -2.43 -1.44 -13.69
N VAL A 117 -1.62 -2.51 -13.85
CA VAL A 117 -1.68 -3.67 -12.96
C VAL A 117 -1.31 -3.28 -11.52
N TYR A 118 -0.29 -2.44 -11.35
CA TYR A 118 0.10 -1.90 -10.06
C TYR A 118 -1.07 -1.16 -9.36
N LEU A 119 -1.76 -0.29 -10.08
CA LEU A 119 -2.91 0.45 -9.56
C LEU A 119 -4.06 -0.50 -9.17
N LEU A 120 -4.39 -1.48 -10.01
CA LEU A 120 -5.42 -2.48 -9.70
C LEU A 120 -5.10 -3.26 -8.42
N LEU A 121 -3.86 -3.72 -8.27
CA LEU A 121 -3.41 -4.41 -7.06
C LEU A 121 -3.42 -3.49 -5.84
N THR A 122 -3.06 -2.22 -6.00
CA THR A 122 -3.12 -1.21 -4.94
C THR A 122 -4.55 -0.97 -4.47
N THR A 123 -5.51 -0.88 -5.40
CA THR A 123 -6.95 -0.78 -5.06
C THR A 123 -7.45 -2.03 -4.35
N ALA A 124 -7.06 -3.23 -4.80
CA ALA A 124 -7.40 -4.48 -4.12
C ALA A 124 -6.81 -4.53 -2.70
N GLN A 125 -5.56 -4.13 -2.53
CA GLN A 125 -4.89 -4.00 -1.23
C GLN A 125 -5.64 -3.04 -0.30
N TRP A 126 -6.04 -1.87 -0.82
CA TRP A 126 -6.81 -0.88 -0.09
C TRP A 126 -8.13 -1.47 0.43
N ALA A 127 -8.90 -2.13 -0.45
CA ALA A 127 -10.18 -2.75 -0.06
C ALA A 127 -9.99 -3.85 1.00
N LEU A 128 -8.98 -4.70 0.82
CA LEU A 128 -8.65 -5.76 1.78
C LEU A 128 -8.10 -5.21 3.10
N GLY A 129 -7.45 -4.05 3.09
CA GLY A 129 -6.97 -3.36 4.28
C GLY A 129 -8.12 -2.87 5.16
N TRP A 130 -9.15 -2.27 4.57
CA TRP A 130 -10.39 -1.91 5.27
C TRP A 130 -11.16 -3.13 5.77
N ARG A 131 -11.28 -4.17 4.93
CA ARG A 131 -11.87 -5.45 5.35
C ARG A 131 -11.13 -6.05 6.54
N HIS A 132 -9.80 -5.96 6.58
CA HIS A 132 -9.01 -6.48 7.70
C HIS A 132 -9.32 -5.73 8.99
N LEU A 133 -9.37 -4.39 8.95
CA LEU A 133 -9.73 -3.59 10.12
C LEU A 133 -11.13 -3.95 10.64
N TRP A 134 -12.10 -4.14 9.74
CA TRP A 134 -13.43 -4.61 10.12
C TRP A 134 -13.40 -5.97 10.86
N LEU A 135 -12.60 -6.92 10.38
CA LEU A 135 -12.41 -8.22 11.03
C LEU A 135 -11.72 -8.10 12.40
N VAL A 136 -10.86 -7.11 12.59
CA VAL A 136 -10.21 -6.80 13.87
C VAL A 136 -11.22 -6.23 14.87
N ILE A 137 -12.06 -5.27 14.45
CA ILE A 137 -13.03 -4.59 15.31
C ILE A 137 -14.21 -5.50 15.68
N LYS A 138 -14.67 -6.35 14.74
CA LYS A 138 -15.83 -7.23 14.97
C LYS A 138 -15.56 -8.35 15.99
N GLN A 139 -14.31 -8.67 16.28
CA GLN A 139 -14.00 -9.71 17.27
C GLN A 139 -14.34 -9.21 18.68
N PRO A 140 -15.22 -9.90 19.43
CA PRO A 140 -15.51 -9.53 20.80
C PRO A 140 -14.23 -9.64 21.63
N VAL A 141 -13.93 -8.58 22.39
CA VAL A 141 -12.90 -8.62 23.44
C VAL A 141 -13.35 -9.68 24.44
N ARG A 142 -12.64 -10.81 24.49
CA ARG A 142 -12.82 -11.84 25.52
C ARG A 142 -11.98 -11.49 26.73
#